data_AF-A0A7C5GFJ7-F1
#
_entry.id   AF-A0A7C5GFJ7-F1
#
_cell.length_a   1.000
_cell.length_b   1.000
_cell.length_c   1.000
_cell.angle_alpha   90.00
_cell.angle_beta   90.00
_cell.angle_gamma   90.00
#
_symmetry.space_group_name_H-M   'P 1'
#
loop_
_entity.id
_entity.type
_entity.pdbx_description
1 polymer ?
#
loop_
_entity_poly.entity_id
_entity_poly.type
_entity_poly.pdbx_seq_one_letter_code
_entity_poly.pdbx_strand_id
1 'polypeptide(L)'
;MTDSERKDVHNSTVPNLCQNCEARHRGICGVLEESELLELSRNSRQVVRKAGEQLINDADPIESYASVMHGVVKLSKVLEDGRQQVVGLQFAPDFLGRLYGRESNLNA
;
A
#
# COMPACT_ATOMS: atom_id res chain seq x y z
N MET A 1 27.34 -5.94 28.62
CA MET A 1 25.87 -5.92 28.61
C MET A 1 25.47 -4.47 28.42
N THR A 2 25.49 -3.99 27.18
CA THR A 2 25.12 -2.61 26.88
C THR A 2 23.62 -2.50 26.99
N ASP A 3 23.16 -1.73 27.96
CA ASP A 3 21.77 -1.32 28.14
C ASP A 3 21.36 -0.55 26.88
N SER A 4 20.66 -1.22 25.97
CA SER A 4 20.12 -0.58 24.77
C SER A 4 18.93 0.24 25.24
N GLU A 5 19.07 1.56 25.28
CA GLU A 5 17.97 2.48 25.57
C GLU A 5 16.72 2.07 24.77
N ARG A 6 15.56 2.04 25.45
CA ARG A 6 14.28 1.75 24.80
C ARG A 6 13.98 2.88 23.81
N LYS A 7 13.85 2.53 22.53
CA LYS A 7 13.39 3.47 21.51
C LYS A 7 11.87 3.69 21.69
N ASP A 8 11.46 4.94 21.89
CA ASP A 8 10.08 5.43 21.96
C ASP A 8 9.74 6.33 20.76
N VAL A 9 8.56 6.95 20.78
CA VAL A 9 8.06 7.78 19.67
C VAL A 9 8.92 9.04 19.40
N HIS A 10 9.70 9.49 20.39
CA HIS A 10 10.46 10.75 20.32
C HIS A 10 11.94 10.54 19.95
N ASN A 11 12.52 9.38 20.25
CA ASN A 11 13.91 9.06 19.94
C ASN A 11 14.08 8.00 18.83
N SER A 12 12.97 7.44 18.32
CA SER A 12 13.00 6.49 17.21
C SER A 12 13.22 7.16 15.86
N THR A 13 14.12 6.56 15.11
CA THR A 13 14.41 6.86 13.70
C THR A 13 13.40 6.22 12.75
N VAL A 14 12.53 5.32 13.23
CA VAL A 14 11.43 4.75 12.44
C VAL A 14 10.29 5.77 12.36
N PRO A 15 9.73 6.05 11.17
CA PRO A 15 8.59 6.95 11.02
C PRO A 15 7.42 6.57 11.94
N ASN A 16 6.75 7.55 12.55
CA ASN A 16 5.66 7.33 13.52
C ASN A 16 4.57 6.37 12.99
N LEU A 17 4.20 6.48 11.72
CA LEU A 17 3.22 5.58 11.09
C LEU A 17 3.70 4.12 11.11
N CYS A 18 4.99 3.89 10.88
CA CYS A 18 5.59 2.56 10.76
C CYS A 18 5.83 1.86 12.11
N GLN A 19 5.86 2.60 13.22
CA GLN A 19 6.11 2.04 14.56
C GLN A 19 5.00 1.07 14.99
N ASN A 20 3.74 1.37 14.64
CA ASN A 20 2.56 0.56 14.96
C ASN A 20 1.82 0.04 13.72
N CYS A 21 2.51 -0.03 12.57
CA CYS A 21 1.91 -0.48 11.32
C CYS A 21 1.95 -2.01 11.23
N GLU A 22 0.81 -2.68 11.40
CA GLU A 22 0.70 -4.12 11.22
C GLU A 22 0.99 -4.56 9.78
N ALA A 23 0.65 -3.71 8.80
CA ALA A 23 0.93 -3.98 7.40
C ALA A 23 2.45 -4.07 7.11
N ARG A 24 3.31 -3.45 7.93
CA ARG A 24 4.76 -3.48 7.72
C ARG A 24 5.32 -4.89 7.79
N HIS A 25 4.88 -5.70 8.74
CA HIS A 25 5.55 -6.98 9.03
C HIS A 25 5.49 -7.98 7.85
N ARG A 26 4.46 -7.89 7.00
CA ARG A 26 4.27 -8.76 5.83
C ARG A 26 4.19 -7.99 4.50
N GLY A 27 4.34 -6.67 4.55
CA GLY A 27 4.28 -5.81 3.38
C GLY A 27 5.67 -5.59 2.77
N ILE A 28 5.69 -4.88 1.64
CA ILE A 28 6.94 -4.53 0.95
C ILE A 28 7.91 -3.72 1.82
N CYS A 29 7.40 -2.97 2.80
CA CYS A 29 8.21 -2.19 3.73
C CYS A 29 8.78 -3.01 4.91
N GLY A 30 8.45 -4.30 5.02
CA GLY A 30 8.95 -5.17 6.09
C GLY A 30 10.43 -5.51 5.98
N VAL A 31 11.00 -5.42 4.78
CA VAL A 31 12.40 -5.70 4.48
C VAL A 31 13.30 -4.46 4.51
N LEU A 32 12.71 -3.27 4.72
CA LEU A 32 13.43 -2.00 4.67
C LEU A 32 14.05 -1.65 6.03
N GLU A 33 15.27 -1.11 5.98
CA GLU A 33 15.98 -0.54 7.12
C GLU A 33 15.36 0.79 7.57
N GLU A 34 15.69 1.24 8.78
CA GLU A 34 15.09 2.46 9.38
C GLU A 34 15.26 3.70 8.49
N SER A 35 16.42 3.88 7.85
CA SER A 35 16.69 4.99 6.93
C SER A 35 15.88 4.90 5.64
N GLU A 36 15.69 3.70 5.11
CA GLU A 36 14.90 3.45 3.90
C GLU A 36 13.42 3.65 4.15
N LEU A 37 12.93 3.32 5.35
CA LEU A 37 11.56 3.63 5.78
C LEU A 37 11.33 5.14 5.89
N LEU A 38 12.32 5.87 6.39
CA LEU A 38 12.30 7.33 6.42
C LEU A 38 12.18 7.91 5.01
N GLU A 39 12.95 7.39 4.05
CA GLU A 39 12.88 7.81 2.65
C GLU A 39 11.53 7.44 2.01
N LEU A 40 11.05 6.21 2.20
CA LEU A 40 9.74 5.78 1.73
C LEU A 40 8.64 6.67 2.30
N SER A 41 8.69 6.96 3.60
CA SER A 41 7.70 7.81 4.27
C SER A 41 7.70 9.24 3.75
N ARG A 42 8.86 9.79 3.36
CA ARG A 42 8.96 11.14 2.78
C ARG A 42 8.37 11.22 1.37
N ASN A 43 8.45 10.12 0.61
CA ASN A 43 7.95 10.04 -0.76
C ASN A 43 6.54 9.44 -0.86
N SER A 44 5.93 9.11 0.27
CA SER A 44 4.59 8.51 0.35
C SER A 44 3.61 9.46 1.02
N ARG A 45 2.33 9.29 0.70
CA ARG A 45 1.22 9.93 1.42
C ARG A 45 0.25 8.88 1.92
N GLN A 46 -0.31 9.10 3.10
CA GLN A 46 -1.45 8.30 3.57
C GLN A 46 -2.72 8.86 2.95
N VAL A 47 -3.55 7.99 2.39
CA VAL A 47 -4.84 8.36 1.82
C VAL A 47 -5.93 7.48 2.42
N VAL A 48 -7.08 8.09 2.70
CA VAL A 48 -8.30 7.38 3.09
C VAL A 48 -9.31 7.54 1.96
N ARG A 49 -10.02 6.46 1.66
CA ARG A 49 -10.98 6.37 0.56
C ARG A 49 -12.29 5.84 1.09
N LYS A 50 -13.40 6.33 0.56
CA LYS A 50 -14.73 5.89 0.99
C LYS A 50 -15.05 4.52 0.36
N ALA A 51 -15.90 3.76 1.03
CA ALA A 51 -16.39 2.50 0.45
C ALA A 51 -17.09 2.78 -0.89
N GLY A 52 -16.70 2.01 -1.92
CA GLY A 52 -17.23 2.16 -3.28
C GLY A 52 -16.57 3.28 -4.11
N GLU A 53 -15.63 4.05 -3.55
CA GLU A 53 -14.82 4.99 -4.31
C GLU A 53 -13.84 4.22 -5.20
N GLN A 54 -13.79 4.57 -6.47
CA GLN A 54 -12.87 3.95 -7.43
C GLN A 54 -11.45 4.47 -7.21
N LEU A 55 -10.50 3.55 -7.16
CA LEU A 55 -9.08 3.83 -6.92
C LEU A 55 -8.28 3.83 -8.22
N ILE A 56 -8.57 2.89 -9.12
CA ILE A 56 -7.86 2.69 -10.40
C ILE A 56 -8.90 2.34 -11.47
N ASN A 57 -8.82 2.96 -12.67
CA ASN A 57 -9.53 2.47 -13.85
C ASN A 57 -8.64 1.56 -14.71
N ASP A 58 -9.30 0.67 -15.44
CA ASP A 58 -8.69 -0.07 -16.55
C ASP A 58 -8.19 0.91 -17.63
N ALA A 59 -6.99 0.66 -18.15
CA ALA A 59 -6.26 1.50 -19.10
C ALA A 59 -5.85 2.93 -18.61
N ASP A 60 -6.03 3.27 -17.34
CA ASP A 60 -5.44 4.50 -16.80
C ASP A 60 -3.91 4.36 -16.66
N PRO A 61 -3.14 5.44 -16.91
CA PRO A 61 -1.72 5.49 -16.59
C PRO A 61 -1.49 5.17 -15.11
N ILE A 62 -0.48 4.34 -14.83
CA ILE A 62 -0.09 4.08 -13.44
C ILE A 62 0.72 5.27 -12.92
N GLU A 63 0.06 6.17 -12.21
CA GLU A 63 0.68 7.37 -11.62
C GLU A 63 1.17 7.13 -10.19
N SER A 64 0.61 6.13 -9.50
CA SER A 64 0.97 5.82 -8.12
C SER A 64 0.76 4.34 -7.80
N TYR A 65 1.45 3.91 -6.76
CA TYR A 65 1.26 2.60 -6.15
C TYR A 65 0.87 2.80 -4.69
N ALA A 66 0.22 1.79 -4.11
CA ALA A 66 -0.17 1.83 -2.71
C ALA A 66 0.00 0.47 -2.04
N SER A 67 0.21 0.47 -0.74
CA SER A 67 0.00 -0.72 0.09
C SER A 67 -1.30 -0.54 0.86
N VAL A 68 -2.13 -1.57 0.88
CA VAL A 68 -3.35 -1.55 1.68
C VAL A 68 -2.93 -1.59 3.15
N MET A 69 -3.32 -0.57 3.92
CA MET A 69 -3.00 -0.49 5.35
C MET A 69 -4.16 -0.97 6.22
N HIS A 70 -5.40 -0.80 5.74
CA HIS A 70 -6.62 -1.20 6.41
C HIS A 70 -7.77 -1.33 5.39
N GLY A 71 -8.73 -2.21 5.65
CA GLY A 71 -9.88 -2.45 4.79
C GLY A 71 -9.63 -3.48 3.69
N VAL A 72 -10.46 -3.43 2.64
CA VAL A 72 -10.41 -4.33 1.49
C VAL A 72 -10.62 -3.55 0.19
N VAL A 73 -9.85 -3.90 -0.84
CA VAL A 73 -9.98 -3.37 -2.21
C VAL A 73 -10.50 -4.48 -3.12
N LYS A 74 -11.50 -4.18 -3.95
CA LYS A 74 -12.11 -5.13 -4.87
C LYS A 74 -11.49 -4.96 -6.25
N LEU A 75 -10.80 -5.98 -6.72
CA LEU A 75 -10.27 -6.00 -8.08
C LEU A 75 -11.33 -6.55 -9.04
N SER A 76 -11.58 -5.83 -10.13
CA SER A 76 -12.55 -6.23 -11.14
C SER A 76 -12.09 -5.95 -12.55
N LYS A 77 -12.62 -6.72 -13.51
CA LYS A 77 -12.40 -6.52 -14.93
C LYS A 77 -13.72 -6.38 -15.66
N VAL A 78 -13.76 -5.52 -16.67
CA VAL A 78 -14.89 -5.44 -17.60
C VAL A 78 -14.66 -6.48 -18.71
N LEU A 79 -15.63 -7.36 -18.92
CA LEU A 79 -15.61 -8.36 -19.99
C LEU A 79 -16.06 -7.74 -21.31
N GLU A 80 -15.79 -8.41 -22.43
CA GLU A 80 -16.17 -7.95 -23.77
C GLU A 80 -17.68 -7.72 -23.93
N ASP A 81 -18.49 -8.44 -23.16
CA ASP A 81 -19.96 -8.30 -23.11
C ASP A 81 -20.45 -7.19 -22.15
N GLY A 82 -19.53 -6.40 -21.59
CA GLY A 82 -19.81 -5.29 -20.68
C GLY A 82 -20.05 -5.68 -19.21
N ARG A 83 -20.02 -6.97 -18.87
CA ARG A 83 -20.17 -7.40 -17.47
C ARG A 83 -18.92 -7.07 -16.65
N GLN A 84 -19.11 -6.74 -15.38
CA GLN A 84 -18.02 -6.64 -14.41
C GLN A 84 -17.82 -7.98 -13.69
N GLN A 85 -16.60 -8.50 -13.73
CA GLN A 85 -16.21 -9.70 -12.98
C GLN A 85 -15.29 -9.31 -11.85
N VAL A 86 -15.58 -9.77 -10.62
CA VAL A 86 -14.62 -9.72 -9.51
C VAL A 86 -13.55 -10.77 -9.75
N VAL A 87 -12.29 -10.33 -9.82
CA VAL A 87 -11.15 -11.22 -10.10
C VAL A 87 -10.22 -11.36 -8.90
N GLY A 88 -10.42 -10.56 -7.85
CA GLY A 88 -9.64 -10.66 -6.63
C GLY A 88 -10.07 -9.66 -5.57
N LEU A 89 -9.57 -9.86 -4.37
CA LEU A 89 -9.65 -8.93 -3.25
C LEU A 89 -8.24 -8.70 -2.72
N GLN A 90 -7.93 -7.46 -2.36
CA GLN A 90 -6.67 -7.09 -1.72
C GLN A 90 -6.93 -6.60 -0.30
N PHE A 91 -6.14 -7.10 0.65
CA PHE A 91 -6.22 -6.80 2.08
C PHE A 91 -4.88 -6.22 2.55
N ALA A 92 -4.80 -5.72 3.79
CA ALA A 92 -3.50 -5.36 4.32
C ALA A 92 -2.60 -6.62 4.46
N PRO A 93 -1.35 -6.62 3.96
CA PRO A 93 -0.58 -5.51 3.39
C PRO A 93 -0.36 -5.57 1.86
N ASP A 94 -1.31 -6.13 1.12
CA ASP A 94 -1.25 -6.31 -0.31
C ASP A 94 -0.91 -5.00 -1.03
N PHE A 95 -0.15 -5.13 -2.11
CA PHE A 95 0.30 -4.03 -2.94
C PHE A 95 -0.66 -3.81 -4.09
N LEU A 96 -1.17 -2.59 -4.21
CA LEU A 96 -2.06 -2.15 -5.26
C LEU A 96 -1.27 -1.55 -6.42
N GLY A 97 -1.62 -1.98 -7.63
CA GLY A 97 -0.93 -1.65 -8.87
C GLY A 97 0.16 -2.66 -9.24
N ARG A 98 0.71 -2.53 -10.45
CA ARG A 98 1.74 -3.42 -10.99
C ARG A 98 3.03 -2.63 -11.21
N LEU A 99 4.06 -2.92 -10.42
CA LEU A 99 5.37 -2.27 -10.56
C LEU A 99 5.85 -2.34 -12.01
N TYR A 100 6.29 -1.20 -12.54
CA TYR A 100 6.78 -1.01 -13.91
C TYR A 100 5.73 -1.27 -15.01
N GLY A 101 4.46 -1.48 -14.65
CA GLY A 101 3.35 -1.45 -15.61
C GLY A 101 3.14 -0.04 -16.12
N ARG A 102 2.83 0.10 -17.42
CA ARG A 102 2.47 1.41 -18.00
C ARG A 102 1.01 1.76 -17.74
N GLU A 103 0.15 0.75 -17.73
CA GLU A 103 -1.30 0.86 -17.60
C GLU A 103 -1.81 -0.25 -16.67
N SER A 104 -2.93 0.01 -16.00
CA SER A 104 -3.65 -1.02 -15.23
C SER A 104 -4.52 -1.85 -16.16
N ASN A 105 -4.54 -3.17 -15.98
CA ASN A 105 -5.46 -4.09 -16.68
C ASN A 105 -6.67 -4.47 -15.80
N LEU A 106 -6.82 -3.81 -14.65
CA LEU A 106 -7.81 -4.08 -13.61
C LEU A 106 -8.36 -2.77 -13.06
N ASN A 107 -9.63 -2.80 -12.69
CA ASN A 107 -10.28 -1.77 -11.89
C ASN A 107 -10.14 -2.11 -10.40
N ALA A 108 -9.96 -1.10 -9.57
CA ALA A 108 -9.84 -1.21 -8.12
C ALA A 108 -10.72 -0.20 -7.40
#